data_AF-A0A535A1X5-F1
#
_entry.id   AF-A0A535A1X5-F1
#
_cell.length_a   1.000
_cell.length_b   1.000
_cell.length_c   1.000
_cell.angle_alpha   90.00
_cell.angle_beta   90.00
_cell.angle_gamma   90.00
#
_symmetry.space_group_name_H-M   'P 1'
#
loop_
_entity.id
_entity.type
_entity.pdbx_description
1 polymer ?
#
loop_
_entity_poly.entity_id
_entity_poly.type
_entity_poly.pdbx_seq_one_letter_code
_entity_poly.pdbx_strand_id
1 'polypeptide(L)'
;MIVGLVAVGVGALVTPRMASVQFGIVTGEPRALALVRAMGVRDVVIGVLLALLAMERARDTLAWAMFATALVAFVDLAVVMADRRTAAGAPQRPFDRSCWLHAIGAIGFLVTGTVLRAGL
;
A
#
# COMPACT_ATOMS: atom_id res chain seq x y z
N MET A 1 -1.72 -0.44 -11.30
CA MET A 1 -0.79 -0.19 -10.17
C MET A 1 -0.88 1.25 -9.69
N ILE A 2 -0.41 2.23 -10.47
CA ILE A 2 -0.41 3.66 -10.10
C ILE A 2 -1.81 4.18 -9.75
N VAL A 3 -2.79 3.98 -10.64
CA VAL A 3 -4.19 4.40 -10.42
C VAL A 3 -4.80 3.75 -9.17
N GLY A 4 -4.46 2.48 -8.92
CA GLY A 4 -4.92 1.75 -7.74
C GLY A 4 -4.36 2.34 -6.44
N LEU A 5 -3.07 2.69 -6.43
CA LEU A 5 -2.41 3.30 -5.27
C LEU A 5 -3.03 4.67 -4.95
N VAL A 6 -3.25 5.51 -5.97
CA VAL A 6 -3.92 6.81 -5.79
C VAL A 6 -5.35 6.61 -5.29
N ALA A 7 -6.12 5.68 -5.87
CA ALA A 7 -7.50 5.44 -5.46
C ALA A 7 -7.61 4.95 -4.00
N VAL A 8 -6.73 4.04 -3.57
CA VAL A 8 -6.65 3.57 -2.18
C VAL A 8 -6.28 4.74 -1.25
N GLY A 9 -5.28 5.54 -1.63
CA GLY A 9 -4.86 6.69 -0.86
C GLY A 9 -5.97 7.73 -0.68
N VAL A 10 -6.67 8.09 -1.76
CA VAL A 10 -7.84 8.98 -1.71
C VAL A 10 -8.95 8.40 -0.85
N GLY A 11 -9.25 7.10 -0.98
CA GLY A 11 -10.24 6.43 -0.14
C GLY A 11 -9.92 6.50 1.35
N ALA A 12 -8.64 6.40 1.71
CA ALA A 12 -8.16 6.56 3.08
C ALA A 12 -8.27 8.00 3.62
N LEU A 13 -8.20 9.01 2.74
CA LEU A 13 -8.40 10.41 3.12
C LEU A 13 -9.87 10.77 3.31
N VAL A 14 -10.72 10.35 2.37
CA VAL A 14 -12.15 10.71 2.33
C VAL A 14 -12.95 9.87 3.33
N THR A 15 -12.67 8.58 3.42
CA THR A 15 -13.41 7.61 4.24
C THR A 15 -12.49 6.75 5.13
N PRO A 16 -11.71 7.35 6.05
CA PRO A 16 -10.68 6.64 6.82
C PRO A 16 -11.22 5.48 7.67
N ARG A 17 -12.47 5.56 8.16
CA ARG A 17 -13.09 4.46 8.91
C ARG A 17 -13.37 3.23 8.04
N MET A 18 -13.78 3.43 6.79
CA MET A 18 -14.02 2.32 5.85
C MET A 18 -12.69 1.79 5.31
N ALA A 19 -11.76 2.69 5.00
CA ALA A 19 -10.44 2.34 4.51
C ALA A 19 -9.61 1.57 5.55
N SER A 20 -9.83 1.77 6.85
CA SER A 20 -9.09 1.06 7.90
C SER A 20 -9.21 -0.46 7.80
N VAL A 21 -10.31 -0.96 7.24
CA VAL A 21 -10.48 -2.39 6.95
C VAL A 21 -9.39 -2.90 6.01
N GLN A 22 -8.97 -2.09 5.03
CA GLN A 22 -7.90 -2.40 4.08
C GLN A 22 -6.52 -2.41 4.75
N PHE A 23 -6.36 -1.68 5.85
CA PHE A 23 -5.14 -1.66 6.65
C PHE A 23 -5.20 -2.60 7.86
N GLY A 24 -6.33 -3.30 8.08
CA GLY A 24 -6.52 -4.19 9.22
C GLY A 24 -6.57 -3.48 10.57
N ILE A 25 -6.74 -2.15 10.59
CA ILE A 25 -6.67 -1.31 11.79
C ILE A 25 -8.04 -1.18 12.43
N VAL A 26 -8.11 -1.48 13.73
CA VAL A 26 -9.33 -1.33 14.54
C VAL A 26 -9.55 0.15 14.87
N THR A 27 -10.59 0.75 14.30
CA THR A 27 -10.83 2.21 14.36
C THR A 27 -11.59 2.69 15.59
N GLY A 28 -11.26 2.14 16.77
CA GLY A 28 -11.80 2.63 18.04
C GLY A 28 -11.23 4.00 18.45
N GLU A 29 -10.00 4.31 18.01
CA GLU A 29 -9.25 5.46 18.51
C GLU A 29 -8.99 6.55 17.45
N PRO A 30 -9.02 7.85 17.81
CA PRO A 30 -8.68 8.95 16.90
C PRO A 30 -7.27 8.84 16.30
N ARG A 31 -6.32 8.26 17.04
CA ARG A 31 -4.93 8.04 16.58
C ARG A 31 -4.87 7.03 15.44
N ALA A 32 -5.67 5.98 15.48
CA ALA A 32 -5.79 5.00 14.42
C ALA A 32 -6.29 5.64 13.11
N LEU A 33 -7.25 6.57 13.20
CA LEU A 33 -7.74 7.31 12.03
C LEU A 33 -6.70 8.28 11.46
N ALA A 34 -5.89 8.91 12.31
CA ALA A 34 -4.78 9.75 11.87
C ALA A 34 -3.72 8.93 11.12
N LEU A 35 -3.40 7.72 11.60
CA LEU A 35 -2.49 6.80 10.93
C LEU A 35 -3.02 6.38 9.55
N VAL A 36 -4.29 6.01 9.45
CA VAL A 36 -4.93 5.66 8.16
C VAL A 36 -4.86 6.83 7.17
N ARG A 37 -5.11 8.05 7.62
CA ARG A 37 -4.96 9.25 6.75
C ARG A 37 -3.52 9.48 6.33
N ALA A 38 -2.55 9.30 7.22
CA ALA A 38 -1.13 9.45 6.90
C ALA A 38 -0.67 8.44 5.83
N MET A 39 -1.09 7.17 5.95
CA MET A 39 -0.87 6.16 4.91
C MET A 39 -1.58 6.56 3.61
N GLY A 40 -2.79 7.11 3.70
CA GLY A 40 -3.51 7.64 2.54
C GLY A 40 -2.75 8.74 1.80
N VAL A 41 -2.20 9.73 2.51
CA VAL A 41 -1.37 10.80 1.91
C VAL A 41 -0.14 10.19 1.23
N ARG A 42 0.55 9.28 1.91
CA ARG A 42 1.74 8.59 1.39
C ARG A 42 1.42 7.89 0.06
N ASP A 43 0.34 7.13 -0.01
CA ASP A 43 -0.04 6.37 -1.21
C ASP A 43 -0.40 7.30 -2.37
N VAL A 44 -1.10 8.41 -2.11
CA VAL A 44 -1.37 9.44 -3.13
C VAL A 44 -0.06 10.05 -3.64
N VAL A 45 0.84 10.46 -2.74
CA VAL A 45 2.12 11.08 -3.12
C VAL A 45 2.96 10.12 -3.95
N ILE A 46 3.13 8.87 -3.51
CA ILE A 46 3.87 7.85 -4.27
C ILE A 46 3.22 7.62 -5.62
N GLY A 47 1.89 7.50 -5.68
CA GLY A 47 1.16 7.29 -6.94
C GLY A 47 1.37 8.44 -7.93
N VAL A 48 1.31 9.68 -7.46
CA VAL A 48 1.57 10.87 -8.30
C VAL A 48 3.02 10.89 -8.79
N LEU A 49 4.00 10.63 -7.93
CA LEU A 49 5.41 10.58 -8.33
C LEU A 49 5.67 9.49 -9.37
N LEU A 50 5.10 8.30 -9.20
CA LEU A 50 5.20 7.22 -10.19
C LEU A 50 4.54 7.59 -11.51
N ALA A 51 3.41 8.31 -11.49
CA ALA A 51 2.75 8.81 -12.70
C ALA A 51 3.65 9.79 -13.46
N LEU A 52 4.27 10.73 -12.75
CA LEU A 52 5.20 11.71 -13.34
C LEU A 52 6.43 11.01 -13.95
N LEU A 53 7.05 10.08 -13.24
CA LEU A 53 8.18 9.31 -13.75
C LEU A 53 7.81 8.48 -14.99
N ALA A 54 6.59 7.94 -15.04
CA ALA A 54 6.08 7.25 -16.22
C ALA A 54 5.89 8.19 -17.42
N MET A 55 5.48 9.44 -17.18
CA MET A 55 5.35 10.46 -18.22
C MET A 55 6.70 10.91 -18.79
N GLU A 56 7.73 11.03 -17.95
CA GLU A 56 9.09 11.40 -18.37
C GLU A 56 9.84 10.29 -19.13
N ARG A 57 9.24 9.09 -19.23
CA ARG A 57 9.85 7.90 -19.86
C ARG A 57 11.20 7.51 -19.24
N ALA A 58 11.48 7.92 -18.01
CA ALA A 58 12.67 7.57 -17.25
C ALA A 58 12.58 6.14 -16.70
N ARG A 59 12.70 5.14 -17.59
CA ARG A 59 12.42 3.72 -17.31
C ARG A 59 13.21 3.18 -16.10
N ASP A 60 14.50 3.47 -16.02
CA ASP A 60 15.35 2.97 -14.92
C ASP A 60 14.96 3.60 -13.57
N THR A 61 14.71 4.90 -13.55
CA THR A 61 14.25 5.60 -12.34
C THR A 61 12.88 5.08 -11.91
N LEU A 62 11.97 4.86 -12.86
CA LEU A 62 10.66 4.27 -12.60
C LEU A 62 10.77 2.84 -12.06
N ALA A 63 11.69 2.02 -12.60
CA ALA A 63 11.91 0.66 -12.12
C ALA A 63 12.37 0.63 -10.66
N TRP A 64 13.32 1.49 -10.30
CA TRP A 64 13.76 1.64 -8.90
C TRP A 64 12.65 2.17 -7.99
N ALA A 65 11.85 3.12 -8.48
CA ALA A 65 10.70 3.63 -7.74
C ALA A 65 9.63 2.53 -7.50
N MET A 66 9.43 1.63 -8.46
CA MET A 66 8.57 0.45 -8.29
C MET A 66 9.11 -0.49 -7.20
N PHE A 67 10.41 -0.77 -7.18
CA PHE A 67 11.02 -1.59 -6.11
C PHE A 67 10.90 -0.93 -4.73
N ALA A 68 11.14 0.38 -4.63
CA ALA A 68 10.95 1.13 -3.39
C ALA A 68 9.48 1.07 -2.93
N THR A 69 8.53 1.17 -3.86
CA THR A 69 7.10 1.07 -3.54
C THR A 69 6.70 -0.35 -3.12
N ALA A 70 7.33 -1.39 -3.69
CA ALA A 70 7.14 -2.76 -3.23
C ALA A 70 7.56 -2.93 -1.76
N LEU A 71 8.66 -2.29 -1.35
CA LEU A 71 9.11 -2.29 0.04
C LEU A 71 8.07 -1.64 0.96
N VAL A 72 7.45 -0.53 0.53
CA VAL A 72 6.34 0.10 1.29
C VAL A 72 5.17 -0.88 1.45
N ALA A 73 4.77 -1.58 0.39
CA ALA A 73 3.70 -2.57 0.47
C ALA A 73 4.04 -3.76 1.38
N PHE A 74 5.31 -4.18 1.46
CA PHE A 74 5.75 -5.18 2.46
C PHE A 74 5.69 -4.66 3.89
N VAL A 75 6.03 -3.39 4.11
CA VAL A 75 5.89 -2.74 5.43
C VAL A 75 4.41 -2.66 5.82
N ASP A 76 3.53 -2.32 4.89
CA ASP A 76 2.08 -2.28 5.14
C ASP A 76 1.53 -3.66 5.51
N LEU A 77 1.97 -4.71 4.79
CA LEU A 77 1.66 -6.09 5.14
C LEU A 77 2.12 -6.43 6.57
N ALA A 78 3.34 -6.01 6.95
CA ALA A 78 3.86 -6.23 8.29
C ALA A 78 3.05 -5.46 9.35
N VAL A 79 2.64 -4.22 9.07
CA VAL A 79 1.77 -3.43 9.96
C VAL A 79 0.42 -4.10 10.16
N VAL A 80 -0.22 -4.56 9.07
CA VAL A 80 -1.50 -5.30 9.12
C VAL A 80 -1.37 -6.58 9.96
N MET A 81 -0.26 -7.30 9.82
CA MET A 81 0.02 -8.50 10.61
C MET A 81 0.30 -8.18 12.09
N ALA A 82 0.98 -7.07 12.38
CA ALA A 82 1.34 -6.67 13.74
C ALA A 82 0.13 -6.14 14.54
N ASP A 83 -0.66 -5.22 13.97
CA ASP A 83 -1.81 -4.61 14.64
C ASP A 83 -2.90 -5.64 14.99
N ARG A 84 -2.98 -6.72 14.20
CA ARG A 84 -3.88 -7.84 14.47
C ARG A 84 -3.43 -8.77 15.57
N ARG A 85 -2.13 -8.98 15.73
CA ARG A 85 -1.60 -9.73 16.88
C ARG A 85 -1.93 -9.03 18.19
N THR A 86 -1.92 -7.70 18.21
CA THR A 86 -2.29 -6.91 19.38
C THR A 86 -3.80 -6.88 19.63
N ALA A 87 -4.63 -7.06 18.60
CA ALA A 87 -6.09 -7.01 18.72
C ALA A 87 -6.78 -8.36 19.08
N ALA A 88 -6.09 -9.51 19.01
CA ALA A 88 -6.77 -10.81 18.99
C ALA A 88 -6.57 -11.71 20.23
N GLY A 89 -7.69 -11.93 20.94
CA GLY A 89 -7.96 -13.12 21.76
C GLY A 89 -8.87 -14.16 21.05
N ALA A 90 -8.91 -14.18 19.71
CA ALA A 90 -9.77 -15.07 18.90
C ALA A 90 -8.97 -15.76 17.77
N PRO A 91 -9.35 -16.97 17.31
CA PRO A 91 -8.60 -17.72 16.31
C PRO A 91 -8.69 -17.03 14.94
N GLN A 92 -7.58 -16.45 14.49
CA GLN A 92 -7.49 -15.75 13.20
C GLN A 92 -6.89 -16.65 12.12
N ARG A 93 -7.45 -16.58 10.91
CA ARG A 93 -6.83 -17.19 9.71
C ARG A 93 -5.53 -16.43 9.39
N PRO A 94 -4.44 -17.13 9.03
CA PRO A 94 -3.13 -16.51 8.80
C PRO A 94 -3.10 -15.54 7.61
N PHE A 95 -4.07 -15.61 6.70
CA PHE A 95 -4.21 -14.72 5.54
C PHE A 95 -5.67 -14.33 5.33
N ASP A 96 -5.95 -13.03 5.30
CA ASP A 96 -7.26 -12.49 4.99
C ASP A 96 -7.19 -11.54 3.77
N ARG A 97 -8.32 -10.89 3.44
CA ARG A 97 -8.42 -9.98 2.28
C ARG A 97 -7.43 -8.81 2.32
N SER A 98 -7.16 -8.26 3.50
CA SER A 98 -6.25 -7.11 3.65
C SER A 98 -4.79 -7.54 3.44
N CYS A 99 -4.39 -8.69 3.98
CA CYS A 99 -3.06 -9.25 3.71
C CYS A 99 -2.88 -9.57 2.22
N TRP A 100 -3.90 -10.13 1.56
CA TRP A 100 -3.85 -10.40 0.12
C TRP A 100 -3.72 -9.14 -0.72
N LEU A 101 -4.39 -8.05 -0.35
CA LEU A 101 -4.31 -6.77 -1.07
C LEU A 101 -2.87 -6.23 -1.06
N HIS A 102 -2.22 -6.22 0.09
CA HIS A 102 -0.83 -5.74 0.22
C HIS A 102 0.18 -6.70 -0.43
N ALA A 103 -0.01 -8.01 -0.30
CA ALA A 103 0.86 -9.00 -0.94
C ALA A 103 0.79 -8.93 -2.49
N ILE A 104 -0.42 -8.82 -3.05
CA ILE A 104 -0.61 -8.66 -4.50
C ILE A 104 -0.03 -7.33 -4.97
N GLY A 105 -0.21 -6.26 -4.19
CA GLY A 105 0.41 -4.95 -4.46
C GLY A 105 1.94 -5.04 -4.52
N ALA A 106 2.57 -5.63 -3.49
CA ALA A 106 4.01 -5.81 -3.42
C ALA A 106 4.55 -6.63 -4.60
N ILE A 107 3.91 -7.75 -4.92
CA ILE A 107 4.28 -8.60 -6.06
C ILE A 107 4.11 -7.83 -7.37
N GLY A 108 3.00 -7.12 -7.55
CA GLY A 108 2.74 -6.32 -8.75
C GLY A 108 3.81 -5.24 -8.97
N PHE A 109 4.24 -4.56 -7.91
CA PHE A 109 5.32 -3.58 -7.97
C PHE A 109 6.67 -4.22 -8.31
N LEU A 110 7.00 -5.38 -7.70
CA LEU A 110 8.21 -6.13 -8.04
C LEU A 110 8.23 -6.55 -9.51
N VAL A 111 7.15 -7.16 -10.00
CA VAL A 111 7.04 -7.62 -11.39
C VAL A 111 7.12 -6.44 -12.36
N THR A 112 6.45 -5.32 -12.05
CA THR A 112 6.52 -4.12 -12.90
C THR A 112 7.95 -3.55 -12.93
N GLY A 113 8.61 -3.48 -11.77
CA GLY A 113 10.01 -3.02 -11.68
C GLY A 113 10.98 -3.93 -12.45
N THR A 114 10.82 -5.24 -12.39
CA THR A 114 11.67 -6.18 -13.14
C THR A 114 11.45 -6.08 -14.65
N VAL A 115 10.20 -5.98 -15.10
CA VAL A 115 9.85 -5.77 -16.52
C VAL A 115 10.48 -4.48 -17.05
N LEU A 116 10.31 -3.37 -16.34
CA LEU A 116 10.89 -2.07 -16.72
C LEU A 116 12.42 -2.13 -16.82
N ARG A 117 13.07 -2.81 -15.87
CA ARG A 117 14.53 -2.98 -15.85
C ARG A 117 15.05 -3.93 -16.92
N ALA A 118 14.26 -4.93 -17.30
CA ALA A 118 14.56 -5.85 -18.40
C ALA A 118 14.35 -5.20 -19.78
N GLY A 119 13.75 -3.99 -19.83
CA GLY A 119 13.45 -3.30 -21.07
C GLY A 119 12.27 -3.88 -21.85
N LEU A 120 11.44 -4.70 -21.18
CA LEU A 120 10.28 -5.38 -21.73
C LEU A 120 9.02 -4.49 -21.72
#